data_AF-A0A519VR08-F1
#
_entry.id   AF-A0A519VR08-F1
#
_cell.length_a   1.000
_cell.length_b   1.000
_cell.length_c   1.000
_cell.angle_alpha   90.00
_cell.angle_beta   90.00
_cell.angle_gamma   90.00
#
_symmetry.space_group_name_H-M   'P 1'
#
loop_
_entity.id
_entity.type
_entity.pdbx_description
1 polymer ?
#
loop_
_entity_poly.entity_id
_entity_poly.type
_entity_poly.pdbx_seq_one_letter_code
_entity_poly.pdbx_strand_id
1 'polypeptide(L)'
;MKTLLRLILLLPLPAFAQFGRSYTGPTMQQNQQSRQDFNRMTNQRTQDFQQRLLLRGRSGQGGLSMREASLQAHAKQQKLEQEATESLARLSQQQQRQRQEHPAPNPQQAAAQQKADDKQLTLLAVKNYRDVFLPGQLSSALEAQSFSPSAAQSMRSLNQNLLDDAWWSKQAGAQAPANVKAYGDSLRSLTAGLLGFSLAAPPAKPAAFSANGLREQLTKDTFDQSAATQLLREAALSDRLSALHSDNLPKAVQEFSDLATALPSDPKKLRKEVQKSLREVNKQLARYQLRLAAANQVYLAEKALRKTTSTYLAKNTK
;
A
#
# COMPACT_ATOMS: atom_id res chain seq x y z
N MET A 1 -0.84 -71.72 -11.28
CA MET A 1 0.38 -71.01 -10.85
C MET A 1 -0.03 -69.88 -9.90
N LYS A 2 0.60 -69.84 -8.72
CA LYS A 2 0.90 -68.70 -7.81
C LYS A 2 0.45 -67.31 -8.29
N THR A 3 -0.05 -66.33 -7.52
CA THR A 3 -0.42 -66.07 -6.11
C THR A 3 -0.82 -64.58 -6.04
N LEU A 4 -1.77 -64.22 -5.16
CA LEU A 4 -1.90 -62.92 -4.43
C LEU A 4 -2.14 -61.63 -5.28
N LEU A 5 -3.00 -60.68 -4.92
CA LEU A 5 -3.28 -60.14 -3.58
C LEU A 5 -4.64 -59.41 -3.55
N ARG A 6 -5.32 -59.53 -2.41
CA ARG A 6 -6.65 -59.02 -2.07
C ARG A 6 -6.71 -57.48 -2.01
N LEU A 7 -7.84 -56.88 -2.40
CA LEU A 7 -8.54 -55.95 -1.51
C LEU A 7 -10.06 -55.99 -1.76
N ILE A 8 -10.78 -56.23 -0.68
CA ILE A 8 -12.22 -56.46 -0.49
C ILE A 8 -12.90 -55.08 -0.49
N LEU A 9 -13.86 -54.77 -1.37
CA LEU A 9 -15.32 -54.99 -1.30
C LEU A 9 -16.04 -54.19 -0.18
N LEU A 10 -17.13 -53.52 -0.59
CA LEU A 10 -18.37 -53.17 0.12
C LEU A 10 -18.66 -51.68 0.39
N LEU A 11 -19.48 -51.10 -0.49
CA LEU A 11 -20.63 -50.24 -0.11
C LEU A 11 -21.65 -51.13 0.66
N PRO A 12 -22.39 -50.64 1.69
CA PRO A 12 -23.50 -49.68 1.49
C PRO A 12 -23.82 -48.70 2.67
N LEU A 13 -24.64 -47.67 2.41
CA LEU A 13 -25.34 -46.80 3.39
C LEU A 13 -26.18 -47.64 4.39
N PRO A 14 -26.41 -47.26 5.68
CA PRO A 14 -27.17 -46.05 6.09
C PRO A 14 -26.86 -45.46 7.51
N ALA A 15 -27.66 -44.47 7.91
CA ALA A 15 -28.08 -44.08 9.28
C ALA A 15 -27.68 -42.67 9.78
N PHE A 16 -28.70 -41.81 9.84
CA PHE A 16 -28.79 -40.63 10.70
C PHE A 16 -28.86 -41.02 12.18
N ALA A 17 -28.45 -40.06 13.03
CA ALA A 17 -28.69 -39.91 14.47
C ALA A 17 -27.70 -40.59 15.44
N GLN A 18 -26.82 -39.81 16.08
CA GLN A 18 -27.07 -39.21 17.39
C GLN A 18 -25.91 -38.29 17.82
N PHE A 19 -26.31 -37.21 18.49
CA PHE A 19 -25.56 -36.06 18.96
C PHE A 19 -24.25 -36.33 19.73
N GLY A 20 -23.21 -35.54 19.41
CA GLY A 20 -22.06 -35.26 20.25
C GLY A 20 -21.35 -33.99 19.77
N ARG A 21 -21.66 -32.85 20.40
CA ARG A 21 -21.23 -31.50 20.00
C ARG A 21 -19.72 -31.32 20.03
N SER A 22 -19.12 -30.99 18.89
CA SER A 22 -17.97 -30.08 18.81
C SER A 22 -18.25 -29.05 17.72
N TYR A 23 -18.95 -27.98 18.12
CA TYR A 23 -19.23 -26.83 17.26
C TYR A 23 -17.93 -26.06 17.06
N THR A 24 -17.26 -26.26 15.91
CA THR A 24 -16.21 -25.37 15.43
C THR A 24 -16.86 -24.14 14.82
N GLY A 25 -17.22 -23.18 15.67
CA GLY A 25 -17.21 -21.76 15.25
C GLY A 25 -15.78 -21.35 14.88
N PRO A 26 -15.55 -20.14 14.33
CA PRO A 26 -14.21 -19.70 13.96
C PRO A 26 -13.30 -19.86 15.19
N THR A 27 -12.37 -20.81 15.08
CA THR A 27 -11.54 -21.29 16.19
C THR A 27 -10.71 -20.14 16.73
N MET A 28 -10.37 -20.16 18.01
CA MET A 28 -9.39 -19.21 18.61
C MET A 28 -8.12 -19.03 17.75
N GLN A 29 -7.77 -20.04 16.94
CA GLN A 29 -6.74 -19.95 15.91
C GLN A 29 -6.93 -18.78 14.93
N GLN A 30 -8.13 -18.51 14.41
CA GLN A 30 -8.34 -17.44 13.44
C GLN A 30 -8.11 -16.05 14.06
N ASN A 31 -8.43 -15.89 15.35
CA ASN A 31 -8.22 -14.66 16.11
C ASN A 31 -6.76 -14.54 16.63
N GLN A 32 -6.03 -15.65 16.79
CA GLN A 32 -4.58 -15.63 17.01
C GLN A 32 -3.80 -15.36 15.72
N GLN A 33 -4.29 -15.84 14.58
CA GLN A 33 -3.66 -15.66 13.27
C GLN A 33 -3.80 -14.22 12.81
N SER A 34 -4.96 -13.59 13.00
CA SER A 34 -5.14 -12.14 12.76
C SER A 34 -4.22 -11.29 13.65
N ARG A 35 -3.99 -11.70 14.91
CA ARG A 35 -3.02 -11.04 15.82
C ARG A 35 -1.57 -11.22 15.37
N GLN A 36 -1.19 -12.42 14.92
CA GLN A 36 0.16 -12.69 14.43
C GLN A 36 0.43 -11.95 13.13
N ASP A 37 -0.53 -11.90 12.21
CA ASP A 37 -0.41 -11.18 10.95
C ASP A 37 -0.43 -9.66 11.16
N PHE A 38 -1.23 -9.16 12.11
CA PHE A 38 -1.23 -7.75 12.50
C PHE A 38 0.08 -7.32 13.19
N ASN A 39 0.60 -8.14 14.12
CA ASN A 39 1.89 -7.88 14.76
C ASN A 39 3.04 -7.97 13.76
N ARG A 40 3.00 -8.93 12.82
CA ARG A 40 3.97 -8.99 11.70
C ARG A 40 3.91 -7.76 10.83
N MET A 41 2.71 -7.27 10.48
CA MET A 41 2.55 -6.06 9.67
C MET A 41 3.05 -4.81 10.41
N THR A 42 2.76 -4.69 11.70
CA THR A 42 3.18 -3.55 12.54
C THR A 42 4.69 -3.55 12.75
N ASN A 43 5.29 -4.73 12.95
CA ASN A 43 6.74 -4.89 13.05
C ASN A 43 7.44 -4.66 11.72
N GLN A 44 6.87 -5.11 10.59
CA GLN A 44 7.38 -4.77 9.26
C GLN A 44 7.34 -3.26 9.00
N ARG A 45 6.22 -2.58 9.31
CA ARG A 45 6.14 -1.12 9.16
C ARG A 45 7.14 -0.38 10.05
N THR A 46 7.36 -0.88 11.28
CA THR A 46 8.33 -0.31 12.22
C THR A 46 9.76 -0.53 11.72
N GLN A 47 10.09 -1.71 11.20
CA GLN A 47 11.38 -2.00 10.59
C GLN A 47 11.62 -1.19 9.32
N ASP A 48 10.63 -1.08 8.42
CA ASP A 48 10.72 -0.26 7.21
C ASP A 48 10.98 1.21 7.55
N PHE A 49 10.35 1.72 8.62
CA PHE A 49 10.58 3.08 9.09
C PHE A 49 11.98 3.25 9.72
N GLN A 50 12.41 2.33 10.58
CA GLN A 50 13.77 2.35 11.14
C GLN A 50 14.84 2.25 10.05
N GLN A 51 14.64 1.41 9.03
CA GLN A 51 15.53 1.33 7.87
C GLN A 51 15.52 2.63 7.06
N ARG A 52 14.35 3.27 6.86
CA ARG A 52 14.28 4.60 6.23
C ARG A 52 14.94 5.70 7.05
N LEU A 53 15.00 5.58 8.38
CA LEU A 53 15.74 6.52 9.22
C LEU A 53 17.26 6.27 9.13
N LEU A 54 17.69 5.00 9.21
CA LEU A 54 19.10 4.60 9.17
C LEU A 54 19.75 4.86 7.80
N LEU A 55 19.04 4.59 6.70
CA LEU A 55 19.54 4.84 5.33
C LEU A 55 19.58 6.33 4.96
N ARG A 56 18.99 7.22 5.77
CA ARG A 56 18.75 8.63 5.42
C ARG A 56 19.61 9.62 6.22
N GLY A 57 20.44 9.12 7.15
CA GLY A 57 21.43 9.89 7.92
C GLY A 57 22.65 10.39 7.13
N ARG A 58 22.69 10.22 5.80
CA ARG A 58 23.88 10.56 4.97
C ARG A 58 23.69 11.63 3.88
N SER A 59 22.53 12.29 3.75
CA SER A 59 22.34 13.26 2.64
C SER A 59 21.66 14.58 3.03
N GLY A 60 22.48 15.63 3.16
CA GLY A 60 22.33 16.93 2.49
C GLY A 60 21.28 17.93 2.99
N GLN A 61 21.78 19.06 3.51
CA GLN A 61 21.08 20.28 3.92
C GLN A 61 20.31 20.96 2.77
N GLY A 62 19.09 21.42 3.07
CA GLY A 62 18.26 22.27 2.21
C GLY A 62 16.77 22.00 2.43
N GLY A 63 16.14 22.75 3.34
CA GLY A 63 14.70 22.64 3.65
C GLY A 63 14.37 22.05 5.03
N LEU A 64 15.09 22.46 6.09
CA LEU A 64 14.98 21.86 7.43
C LEU A 64 13.58 22.02 8.06
N SER A 65 12.92 23.18 7.96
CA SER A 65 11.66 23.44 8.69
C SER A 65 10.44 22.63 8.19
N MET A 66 10.22 22.57 6.87
CA MET A 66 9.15 21.74 6.27
C MET A 66 9.42 20.25 6.46
N ARG A 67 10.70 19.85 6.48
CA ARG A 67 11.11 18.46 6.66
C ARG A 67 10.95 18.01 8.12
N GLU A 68 11.30 18.86 9.07
CA GLU A 68 11.09 18.62 10.51
C GLU A 68 9.61 18.57 10.86
N ALA A 69 8.78 19.47 10.31
CA ALA A 69 7.34 19.44 10.51
C ALA A 69 6.70 18.15 9.97
N SER A 70 7.11 17.71 8.77
CA SER A 70 6.68 16.41 8.22
C SER A 70 7.13 15.23 9.08
N LEU A 71 8.38 15.23 9.56
CA LEU A 71 8.90 14.17 10.44
C LEU A 71 8.16 14.11 11.78
N GLN A 72 7.87 15.26 12.39
CA GLN A 72 7.09 15.34 13.62
C GLN A 72 5.65 14.87 13.40
N ALA A 73 5.04 15.22 12.27
CA ALA A 73 3.70 14.76 11.91
C ALA A 73 3.65 13.23 11.75
N HIS A 74 4.62 12.62 11.07
CA HIS A 74 4.71 11.16 10.95
C HIS A 74 4.96 10.48 12.31
N ALA A 75 5.86 11.01 13.13
CA ALA A 75 6.14 10.47 14.45
C ALA A 75 4.89 10.53 15.36
N LYS A 76 4.16 11.65 15.32
CA LYS A 76 2.90 11.82 16.05
C LYS A 76 1.85 10.82 15.56
N GLN A 77 1.69 10.69 14.24
CA GLN A 77 0.76 9.74 13.64
C GLN A 77 1.08 8.29 14.06
N GLN A 78 2.36 7.90 14.05
CA GLN A 78 2.79 6.59 14.48
C GLN A 78 2.48 6.33 15.96
N LYS A 79 2.70 7.33 16.83
CA LYS A 79 2.35 7.23 18.24
C LYS A 79 0.84 7.02 18.44
N LEU A 80 0.01 7.75 17.71
CA LEU A 80 -1.44 7.58 17.76
C LEU A 80 -1.86 6.17 17.28
N GLU A 81 -1.23 5.65 16.22
CA GLU A 81 -1.49 4.29 15.71
C GLU A 81 -1.09 3.20 16.72
N GLN A 82 0.02 3.41 17.46
CA GLN A 82 0.44 2.55 18.55
C GLN A 82 -0.56 2.58 19.71
N GLU A 83 -0.96 3.77 20.17
CA GLU A 83 -1.95 3.92 21.25
C GLU A 83 -3.30 3.29 20.88
N ALA A 84 -3.75 3.49 19.64
CA ALA A 84 -4.96 2.86 19.10
C ALA A 84 -4.86 1.32 19.13
N THR A 85 -3.71 0.78 18.74
CA THR A 85 -3.45 -0.66 18.81
C THR A 85 -3.45 -1.18 20.25
N GLU A 86 -2.78 -0.47 21.15
CA GLU A 86 -2.75 -0.82 22.57
C GLU A 86 -4.15 -0.82 23.19
N SER A 87 -5.01 0.13 22.81
CA SER A 87 -6.38 0.19 23.32
C SER A 87 -7.18 -1.07 22.97
N LEU A 88 -7.01 -1.62 21.76
CA LEU A 88 -7.63 -2.89 21.33
C LEU A 88 -7.07 -4.08 22.11
N ALA A 89 -5.75 -4.11 22.32
CA ALA A 89 -5.10 -5.15 23.11
C ALA A 89 -5.58 -5.13 24.57
N ARG A 90 -5.66 -3.95 25.18
CA ARG A 90 -6.16 -3.76 26.56
C ARG A 90 -7.61 -4.20 26.69
N LEU A 91 -8.50 -3.78 25.77
CA LEU A 91 -9.90 -4.20 25.79
C LEU A 91 -10.03 -5.73 25.66
N SER A 92 -9.31 -6.34 24.72
CA SER A 92 -9.34 -7.79 24.57
C SER A 92 -8.83 -8.52 25.81
N GLN A 93 -7.77 -8.01 26.45
CA GLN A 93 -7.23 -8.62 27.66
C GLN A 93 -8.20 -8.47 28.82
N GLN A 94 -8.86 -7.32 28.96
CA GLN A 94 -9.88 -7.07 29.98
C GLN A 94 -11.07 -8.02 29.82
N GLN A 95 -11.59 -8.17 28.60
CA GLN A 95 -12.68 -9.12 28.31
C GLN A 95 -12.25 -10.57 28.63
N GLN A 96 -11.01 -10.95 28.33
CA GLN A 96 -10.50 -12.27 28.69
C GLN A 96 -10.42 -12.47 30.21
N ARG A 97 -9.94 -11.48 30.97
CA ARG A 97 -9.92 -11.53 32.44
C ARG A 97 -11.32 -11.63 33.01
N GLN A 98 -12.26 -10.82 32.52
CA GLN A 98 -13.66 -10.87 32.95
C GLN A 98 -14.30 -12.23 32.70
N ARG A 99 -14.00 -12.89 31.57
CA ARG A 99 -14.47 -14.26 31.31
C ARG A 99 -13.84 -15.32 32.22
N GLN A 100 -12.63 -15.07 32.74
CA GLN A 100 -11.96 -15.96 33.69
C GLN A 100 -12.48 -15.76 35.12
N GLU A 101 -12.71 -14.51 35.52
CA GLU A 101 -13.24 -14.13 36.84
C GLU A 101 -14.74 -14.46 36.96
N HIS A 102 -15.48 -14.28 35.87
CA HIS A 102 -16.92 -14.54 35.77
C HIS A 102 -17.23 -15.43 34.56
N PRO A 103 -16.91 -16.73 34.64
CA PRO A 103 -17.23 -17.67 33.57
C PRO A 103 -18.74 -17.79 33.39
N ALA A 104 -19.19 -17.78 32.14
CA ALA A 104 -20.60 -17.97 31.85
C ALA A 104 -21.09 -19.34 32.34
N PRO A 105 -22.26 -19.43 32.97
CA PRO A 105 -22.76 -20.66 33.60
C PRO A 105 -23.17 -21.74 32.60
N ASN A 106 -23.36 -21.38 31.32
CA ASN A 106 -23.67 -22.36 30.27
C ASN A 106 -23.12 -21.93 28.89
N PRO A 107 -23.03 -22.85 27.92
CA PRO A 107 -22.48 -22.55 26.60
C PRO A 107 -23.26 -21.49 25.80
N GLN A 108 -24.57 -21.36 26.04
CA GLN A 108 -25.39 -20.36 25.33
C GLN A 108 -25.06 -18.94 25.82
N GLN A 109 -24.91 -18.77 27.14
CA GLN A 109 -24.50 -17.50 27.74
C GLN A 109 -23.04 -17.18 27.41
N ALA A 110 -22.16 -18.19 27.34
CA ALA A 110 -20.78 -18.01 26.87
C ALA A 110 -20.73 -17.46 25.45
N ALA A 111 -21.53 -18.02 24.53
CA ALA A 111 -21.62 -17.55 23.15
C ALA A 111 -22.22 -16.13 23.05
N ALA A 112 -23.21 -15.81 23.88
CA ALA A 112 -23.80 -14.47 23.94
C ALA A 112 -22.79 -13.43 24.46
N GLN A 113 -22.04 -13.77 25.52
CA GLN A 113 -20.97 -12.94 26.06
C GLN A 113 -19.87 -12.71 25.02
N GLN A 114 -19.44 -13.76 24.33
CA GLN A 114 -18.44 -13.64 23.26
C GLN A 114 -18.91 -12.71 22.14
N LYS A 115 -20.17 -12.80 21.71
CA LYS A 115 -20.72 -11.87 20.69
C LYS A 115 -20.73 -10.42 21.16
N ALA A 116 -21.04 -10.17 22.44
CA ALA A 116 -21.01 -8.82 23.01
C ALA A 116 -19.57 -8.27 23.04
N ASP A 117 -18.61 -9.11 23.45
CA ASP A 117 -17.19 -8.78 23.49
C ASP A 117 -16.65 -8.45 22.09
N ASP A 118 -16.97 -9.30 21.11
CA ASP A 118 -16.59 -9.12 19.70
C ASP A 118 -17.17 -7.82 19.14
N LYS A 119 -18.43 -7.51 19.45
CA LYS A 119 -19.05 -6.24 19.05
C LYS A 119 -18.32 -5.02 19.62
N GLN A 120 -17.95 -5.05 20.91
CA GLN A 120 -17.17 -3.98 21.53
C GLN A 120 -15.79 -3.82 20.89
N LEU A 121 -15.10 -4.92 20.60
CA LEU A 121 -13.82 -4.91 19.89
C LEU A 121 -13.97 -4.31 18.49
N THR A 122 -14.98 -4.71 17.74
CA THR A 122 -15.27 -4.16 16.40
C THR A 122 -15.59 -2.67 16.49
N LEU A 123 -16.38 -2.22 17.46
CA LEU A 123 -16.67 -0.80 17.65
C LEU A 123 -15.41 0.03 17.87
N LEU A 124 -14.53 -0.43 18.76
CA LEU A 124 -13.25 0.22 19.01
C LEU A 124 -12.35 0.18 17.78
N ALA A 125 -12.30 -0.94 17.05
CA ALA A 125 -11.49 -1.10 15.86
C ALA A 125 -11.93 -0.15 14.73
N VAL A 126 -13.25 -0.04 14.50
CA VAL A 126 -13.82 0.89 13.50
C VAL A 126 -13.54 2.34 13.88
N LYS A 127 -13.68 2.69 15.17
CA LYS A 127 -13.37 4.03 15.68
C LYS A 127 -11.89 4.36 15.47
N ASN A 128 -10.99 3.49 15.91
CA ASN A 128 -9.55 3.65 15.75
C ASN A 128 -9.16 3.76 14.27
N TYR A 129 -9.77 2.95 13.40
CA TYR A 129 -9.52 3.06 11.97
C TYR A 129 -9.93 4.42 11.41
N ARG A 130 -11.15 4.88 11.69
CA ARG A 130 -11.66 6.15 11.19
C ARG A 130 -10.84 7.35 11.68
N ASP A 131 -10.54 7.36 12.97
CA ASP A 131 -10.01 8.54 13.65
C ASP A 131 -8.49 8.63 13.57
N VAL A 132 -7.80 7.48 13.51
CA VAL A 132 -6.33 7.41 13.53
C VAL A 132 -5.78 6.85 12.23
N PHE A 133 -6.12 5.61 11.85
CA PHE A 133 -5.43 4.96 10.74
C PHE A 133 -5.78 5.52 9.36
N LEU A 134 -7.05 5.85 9.10
CA LEU A 134 -7.52 6.34 7.81
C LEU A 134 -6.81 7.66 7.41
N PRO A 135 -6.67 8.68 8.28
CA PRO A 135 -5.82 9.84 8.02
C PRO A 135 -4.38 9.48 7.64
N GLY A 136 -3.74 8.58 8.39
CA GLY A 136 -2.36 8.13 8.10
C GLY A 136 -2.24 7.40 6.77
N GLN A 137 -3.21 6.55 6.43
CA GLN A 137 -3.24 5.87 5.13
C GLN A 137 -3.51 6.84 3.98
N LEU A 138 -4.34 7.86 4.17
CA LEU A 138 -4.59 8.91 3.19
C LEU A 138 -3.31 9.70 2.90
N SER A 139 -2.64 10.20 3.94
CA SER A 139 -1.37 10.92 3.77
C SER A 139 -0.33 10.07 3.03
N SER A 140 -0.19 8.80 3.43
CA SER A 140 0.73 7.87 2.78
C SER A 140 0.39 7.63 1.31
N ALA A 141 -0.90 7.51 0.97
CA ALA A 141 -1.37 7.33 -0.40
C ALA A 141 -1.11 8.57 -1.28
N LEU A 142 -1.32 9.77 -0.74
CA LEU A 142 -1.07 11.04 -1.43
C LEU A 142 0.44 11.31 -1.59
N GLU A 143 1.25 11.02 -0.57
CA GLU A 143 2.70 11.17 -0.66
C GLU A 143 3.30 10.25 -1.72
N ALA A 144 2.82 9.00 -1.81
CA ALA A 144 3.26 8.02 -2.80
C ALA A 144 2.90 8.38 -4.25
N GLN A 145 2.05 9.39 -4.48
CA GLN A 145 1.72 9.92 -5.80
C GLN A 145 2.74 10.96 -6.30
N SER A 146 3.69 11.36 -5.44
CA SER A 146 4.71 12.36 -5.74
C SER A 146 6.12 11.76 -5.70
N PHE A 147 7.09 12.43 -6.34
CA PHE A 147 8.49 12.06 -6.14
C PHE A 147 8.89 12.30 -4.69
N SER A 148 9.65 11.37 -4.13
CA SER A 148 10.38 11.65 -2.90
C SER A 148 11.30 12.86 -3.10
N PRO A 149 11.61 13.64 -2.06
CA PRO A 149 12.48 14.82 -2.20
C PRO A 149 13.84 14.51 -2.83
N SER A 150 14.42 13.35 -2.51
CA SER A 150 15.66 12.88 -3.11
C SER A 150 15.48 12.52 -4.58
N ALA A 151 14.40 11.81 -4.95
CA ALA A 151 14.10 11.51 -6.35
C ALA A 151 13.85 12.77 -7.17
N ALA A 152 13.15 13.76 -6.61
CA ALA A 152 12.93 15.06 -7.24
C ALA A 152 14.24 15.86 -7.41
N GLN A 153 15.17 15.74 -6.47
CA GLN A 153 16.50 16.34 -6.60
C GLN A 153 17.32 15.61 -7.67
N SER A 154 17.33 14.27 -7.68
CA SER A 154 17.99 13.48 -8.72
C SER A 154 17.45 13.81 -10.11
N MET A 155 16.13 13.87 -10.30
CA MET A 155 15.50 14.30 -11.55
C MET A 155 15.94 15.70 -11.98
N ARG A 156 16.02 16.66 -11.04
CA ARG A 156 16.50 18.02 -11.33
C ARG A 156 17.97 18.03 -11.76
N SER A 157 18.84 17.32 -11.06
CA SER A 157 20.26 17.22 -11.41
C SER A 157 20.48 16.52 -12.76
N LEU A 158 19.73 15.46 -13.04
CA LEU A 158 19.72 14.80 -14.35
C LEU A 158 19.34 15.76 -15.47
N ASN A 159 18.25 16.51 -15.27
CA ASN A 159 17.77 17.50 -16.22
C ASN A 159 18.79 18.62 -16.46
N GLN A 160 19.44 19.12 -15.39
CA GLN A 160 20.45 20.17 -15.50
C GLN A 160 21.67 19.71 -16.32
N ASN A 161 22.22 18.54 -16.01
CA ASN A 161 23.42 18.04 -16.70
C ASN A 161 23.17 17.80 -18.19
N LEU A 162 22.03 17.20 -18.55
CA LEU A 162 21.72 16.85 -19.93
C LEU A 162 21.30 18.06 -20.80
N LEU A 163 20.81 19.13 -20.17
CA LEU A 163 20.51 20.39 -20.85
C LEU A 163 21.71 21.35 -20.87
N ASP A 164 22.75 21.12 -20.06
CA ASP A 164 23.93 21.98 -19.99
C ASP A 164 24.93 21.69 -21.11
N ASP A 165 25.16 22.70 -21.94
CA ASP A 165 26.10 22.65 -23.05
C ASP A 165 27.56 22.51 -22.58
N ALA A 166 27.89 23.08 -21.41
CA ALA A 166 29.22 22.96 -20.82
C ALA A 166 29.46 21.53 -20.34
N TRP A 167 28.45 20.86 -19.78
CA TRP A 167 28.51 19.43 -19.45
C TRP A 167 28.81 18.60 -20.69
N TRP A 168 28.11 18.82 -21.81
CA TRP A 168 28.36 18.10 -23.08
C TRP A 168 29.77 18.31 -23.64
N SER A 169 30.34 19.52 -23.49
CA SER A 169 31.72 19.79 -23.93
C SER A 169 32.79 19.01 -23.15
N LYS A 170 32.47 18.57 -21.93
CA LYS A 170 33.36 17.79 -21.06
C LYS A 170 33.24 16.27 -21.27
N GLN A 171 32.20 15.82 -21.97
CA GLN A 171 32.02 14.42 -22.29
C GLN A 171 32.85 14.05 -23.52
N ALA A 172 33.94 13.30 -23.33
CA ALA A 172 34.69 12.74 -24.45
C ALA A 172 33.76 11.90 -25.33
N GLY A 173 33.86 12.04 -26.66
CA GLY A 173 32.91 11.42 -27.62
C GLY A 173 32.70 9.91 -27.44
N ALA A 174 33.70 9.19 -26.94
CA ALA A 174 33.61 7.75 -26.65
C ALA A 174 32.85 7.40 -25.36
N GLN A 175 32.78 8.31 -24.38
CA GLN A 175 32.10 8.09 -23.08
C GLN A 175 30.66 8.63 -23.06
N ALA A 176 30.33 9.57 -23.94
CA ALA A 176 28.99 10.13 -24.05
C ALA A 176 27.88 9.07 -24.18
N PRO A 177 28.02 8.00 -24.98
CA PRO A 177 27.04 6.91 -25.02
C PRO A 177 26.78 6.22 -23.69
N ALA A 178 27.83 5.84 -22.97
CA ALA A 178 27.73 5.15 -21.69
C ALA A 178 27.08 6.03 -20.63
N ASN A 179 27.39 7.33 -20.65
CA ASN A 179 26.79 8.29 -19.73
C ASN A 179 25.30 8.52 -20.05
N VAL A 180 24.93 8.63 -21.33
CA VAL A 180 23.51 8.69 -21.74
C VAL A 180 22.75 7.43 -21.31
N LYS A 181 23.36 6.25 -21.43
CA LYS A 181 22.78 4.99 -20.94
C LYS A 181 22.52 5.03 -19.43
N ALA A 182 23.52 5.39 -18.64
CA ALA A 182 23.40 5.48 -17.18
C ALA A 182 22.30 6.46 -16.74
N TYR A 183 22.12 7.55 -17.49
CA TYR A 183 21.02 8.48 -17.27
C TYR A 183 19.66 7.90 -17.66
N GLY A 184 19.57 7.17 -18.77
CA GLY A 184 18.36 6.45 -19.15
C GLY A 184 17.92 5.44 -18.09
N ASP A 185 18.86 4.68 -17.54
CA ASP A 185 18.61 3.72 -16.45
C ASP A 185 18.13 4.43 -15.18
N SER A 186 18.76 5.56 -14.83
CA SER A 186 18.35 6.39 -13.69
C SER A 186 16.95 6.96 -13.88
N LEU A 187 16.63 7.46 -15.08
CA LEU A 187 15.31 8.00 -15.41
C LEU A 187 14.22 6.92 -15.35
N ARG A 188 14.51 5.71 -15.87
CA ARG A 188 13.60 4.57 -15.77
C ARG A 188 13.34 4.17 -14.32
N SER A 189 14.39 4.10 -13.50
CA SER A 189 14.29 3.80 -12.07
C SER A 189 13.47 4.85 -11.31
N LEU A 190 13.74 6.13 -11.54
CA LEU A 190 13.00 7.24 -10.90
C LEU A 190 11.52 7.22 -11.31
N THR A 191 11.24 6.97 -12.59
CA THR A 191 9.86 6.89 -13.10
C THR A 191 9.12 5.68 -12.51
N ALA A 192 9.77 4.51 -12.44
CA ALA A 192 9.19 3.33 -11.78
C ALA A 192 8.93 3.60 -10.28
N GLY A 193 9.83 4.34 -9.61
CA GLY A 193 9.66 4.78 -8.24
C GLY A 193 8.44 5.70 -8.05
N LEU A 194 8.24 6.68 -8.95
CA LEU A 194 7.06 7.56 -8.95
C LEU A 194 5.77 6.78 -9.15
N LEU A 195 5.78 5.83 -10.08
CA LEU A 195 4.61 5.02 -10.40
C LEU A 195 4.34 3.96 -9.34
N GLY A 196 5.36 3.54 -8.59
CA GLY A 196 5.31 2.43 -7.64
C GLY A 196 5.17 1.06 -8.30
N PHE A 197 5.50 0.95 -9.59
CA PHE A 197 5.54 -0.28 -10.36
C PHE A 197 6.46 -0.15 -11.57
N SER A 198 6.83 -1.28 -12.18
CA SER A 198 7.67 -1.32 -13.36
C SER A 198 6.94 -0.83 -14.61
N LEU A 199 7.60 0.00 -15.41
CA LEU A 199 7.11 0.45 -16.71
C LEU A 199 6.93 -0.69 -17.73
N ALA A 200 7.74 -1.75 -17.62
CA ALA A 200 7.71 -2.88 -18.54
C ALA A 200 6.54 -3.84 -18.27
N ALA A 201 6.01 -3.81 -17.05
CA ALA A 201 4.93 -4.69 -16.61
C ALA A 201 4.01 -3.91 -15.66
N PRO A 202 3.20 -2.97 -16.18
CA PRO A 202 2.23 -2.26 -15.36
C PRO A 202 1.22 -3.26 -14.80
N PRO A 203 0.82 -3.12 -13.52
CA PRO A 203 -0.20 -3.98 -12.93
C PRO A 203 -1.56 -3.75 -13.60
N ALA A 204 -2.41 -4.76 -13.55
CA ALA A 204 -3.79 -4.62 -13.99
C ALA A 204 -4.50 -3.52 -13.18
N LYS A 205 -5.37 -2.75 -13.86
CA LYS A 205 -6.19 -1.75 -13.21
C LYS A 205 -7.09 -2.44 -12.17
N PRO A 206 -7.08 -2.01 -10.90
CA PRO A 206 -8.01 -2.53 -9.90
C PRO A 206 -9.46 -2.34 -10.35
N ALA A 207 -10.35 -3.17 -9.80
CA ALA A 207 -11.77 -2.99 -9.99
C ALA A 207 -12.22 -1.60 -9.49
N ALA A 208 -13.33 -1.09 -10.03
CA ALA A 208 -13.90 0.15 -9.55
C ALA A 208 -14.15 0.06 -8.03
N PHE A 209 -13.78 1.11 -7.31
CA PHE A 209 -13.92 1.16 -5.87
C PHE A 209 -15.36 0.83 -5.44
N SER A 210 -15.51 -0.06 -4.46
CA SER A 210 -16.79 -0.40 -3.85
C SER A 210 -16.64 -0.57 -2.35
N ALA A 211 -17.52 0.09 -1.59
CA ALA A 211 -17.61 -0.07 -0.14
C ALA A 211 -18.54 -1.20 0.30
N ASN A 212 -19.13 -1.97 -0.63
CA ASN A 212 -20.16 -2.96 -0.31
C ASN A 212 -19.63 -4.08 0.58
N GLY A 213 -18.46 -4.64 0.27
CA GLY A 213 -17.85 -5.67 1.11
C GLY A 213 -17.58 -5.19 2.55
N LEU A 214 -17.12 -3.94 2.70
CA LEU A 214 -16.95 -3.33 4.02
C LEU A 214 -18.30 -3.15 4.74
N ARG A 215 -19.34 -2.69 4.04
CA ARG A 215 -20.68 -2.56 4.62
C ARG A 215 -21.21 -3.90 5.12
N GLU A 216 -21.06 -4.96 4.33
CA GLU A 216 -21.47 -6.31 4.69
C GLU A 216 -20.75 -6.81 5.95
N GLN A 217 -19.43 -6.61 6.05
CA GLN A 217 -18.66 -6.94 7.26
C GLN A 217 -19.21 -6.19 8.49
N LEU A 218 -19.43 -4.89 8.35
CA LEU A 218 -19.95 -4.04 9.44
C LEU A 218 -21.39 -4.40 9.83
N THR A 219 -22.22 -4.90 8.91
CA THR A 219 -23.56 -5.40 9.29
C THR A 219 -23.51 -6.67 10.13
N LYS A 220 -22.39 -7.41 10.09
CA LYS A 220 -22.14 -8.63 10.86
C LYS A 220 -21.25 -8.38 12.09
N ASP A 221 -21.06 -7.11 12.49
CA ASP A 221 -20.16 -6.69 13.57
C ASP A 221 -18.73 -7.24 13.41
N THR A 222 -18.25 -7.31 12.17
CA THR A 222 -16.87 -7.66 11.84
C THR A 222 -16.20 -6.51 11.10
N PHE A 223 -14.89 -6.34 11.28
CA PHE A 223 -14.14 -5.30 10.61
C PHE A 223 -12.70 -5.73 10.35
N ASP A 224 -12.32 -5.77 9.08
CA ASP A 224 -10.94 -5.98 8.68
C ASP A 224 -10.30 -4.65 8.25
N GLN A 225 -9.44 -4.13 9.13
CA GLN A 225 -8.67 -2.92 8.87
C GLN A 225 -7.76 -3.05 7.63
N SER A 226 -7.24 -4.25 7.35
CA SER A 226 -6.35 -4.49 6.22
C SER A 226 -7.13 -4.39 4.90
N ALA A 227 -8.31 -5.00 4.83
CA ALA A 227 -9.22 -4.89 3.70
C ALA A 227 -9.67 -3.43 3.46
N ALA A 228 -10.01 -2.70 4.53
CA ALA A 228 -10.37 -1.28 4.42
C ALA A 228 -9.19 -0.42 3.93
N THR A 229 -7.98 -0.70 4.40
CA THR A 229 -6.74 -0.03 3.94
C THR A 229 -6.43 -0.36 2.48
N GLN A 230 -6.67 -1.59 2.06
CA GLN A 230 -6.43 -2.06 0.69
C GLN A 230 -7.27 -1.28 -0.33
N LEU A 231 -8.53 -0.96 0.00
CA LEU A 231 -9.39 -0.16 -0.88
C LEU A 231 -8.78 1.22 -1.21
N LEU A 232 -8.10 1.85 -0.25
CA LEU A 232 -7.44 3.14 -0.46
C LEU A 232 -6.18 3.00 -1.33
N ARG A 233 -5.43 1.89 -1.16
CA ARG A 233 -4.25 1.58 -1.99
C ARG A 233 -4.64 1.27 -3.43
N GLU A 234 -5.72 0.55 -3.63
CA GLU A 234 -6.29 0.24 -4.95
C GLU A 234 -6.81 1.50 -5.65
N ALA A 235 -7.43 2.41 -4.90
CA ALA A 235 -7.82 3.73 -5.40
C ALA A 235 -6.59 4.54 -5.85
N ALA A 236 -5.53 4.59 -5.04
CA ALA A 236 -4.28 5.27 -5.38
C ALA A 236 -3.57 4.63 -6.59
N LEU A 237 -3.62 3.30 -6.73
CA LEU A 237 -3.12 2.61 -7.92
C LEU A 237 -3.99 2.93 -9.15
N SER A 238 -5.31 2.97 -9.00
CA SER A 238 -6.24 3.33 -10.08
C SER A 238 -6.03 4.75 -10.57
N ASP A 239 -5.78 5.70 -9.67
CA ASP A 239 -5.44 7.09 -10.03
C ASP A 239 -4.12 7.13 -10.82
N ARG A 240 -3.06 6.45 -10.36
CA ARG A 240 -1.77 6.37 -11.07
C ARG A 240 -1.91 5.76 -12.47
N LEU A 241 -2.61 4.62 -12.59
CA LEU A 241 -2.85 3.95 -13.86
C LEU A 241 -3.74 4.77 -14.81
N SER A 242 -4.72 5.51 -14.27
CA SER A 242 -5.60 6.37 -15.07
C SER A 242 -4.89 7.67 -15.50
N ALA A 243 -3.96 8.20 -14.71
CA ALA A 243 -3.11 9.32 -15.12
C ALA A 243 -2.17 8.93 -16.28
N LEU A 244 -1.78 7.66 -16.30
CA LEU A 244 -0.95 7.02 -17.33
C LEU A 244 -1.65 6.76 -18.66
N HIS A 245 -2.98 6.98 -18.78
CA HIS A 245 -3.89 6.46 -19.83
C HIS A 245 -3.67 6.93 -21.27
N SER A 246 -2.42 7.16 -21.67
CA SER A 246 -2.01 7.35 -23.05
C SER A 246 -0.60 6.81 -23.31
N ASP A 247 -0.02 5.94 -22.45
CA ASP A 247 1.34 5.35 -22.50
C ASP A 247 2.51 6.33 -22.76
N ASN A 248 2.24 7.63 -22.84
CA ASN A 248 3.20 8.60 -23.37
C ASN A 248 4.40 8.81 -22.46
N LEU A 249 4.23 8.71 -21.13
CA LEU A 249 5.34 8.80 -20.19
C LEU A 249 6.24 7.54 -20.24
N PRO A 250 5.70 6.30 -20.11
CA PRO A 250 6.47 5.08 -20.35
C PRO A 250 7.18 5.08 -21.70
N LYS A 251 6.46 5.46 -22.76
CA LYS A 251 7.00 5.54 -24.12
C LYS A 251 8.11 6.57 -24.24
N ALA A 252 7.95 7.79 -23.73
CA ALA A 252 8.99 8.81 -23.78
C ALA A 252 10.24 8.40 -22.98
N VAL A 253 10.07 7.74 -21.83
CA VAL A 253 11.18 7.20 -21.04
C VAL A 253 11.88 6.06 -21.78
N GLN A 254 11.13 5.18 -22.42
CA GLN A 254 11.67 4.10 -23.23
C GLN A 254 12.44 4.63 -24.45
N GLU A 255 11.86 5.56 -25.19
CA GLU A 255 12.51 6.23 -26.33
C GLU A 255 13.81 6.93 -25.89
N PHE A 256 13.84 7.56 -24.72
CA PHE A 256 15.07 8.12 -24.15
C PHE A 256 16.12 7.02 -23.88
N SER A 257 15.72 5.90 -23.27
CA SER A 257 16.62 4.77 -23.02
C SER A 257 17.18 4.18 -24.33
N ASP A 258 16.38 4.15 -25.40
CA ASP A 258 16.78 3.59 -26.69
C ASP A 258 17.76 4.50 -27.46
N LEU A 259 17.82 5.80 -27.15
CA LEU A 259 18.86 6.70 -27.69
C LEU A 259 20.28 6.28 -27.27
N ALA A 260 20.41 5.57 -26.15
CA ALA A 260 21.69 5.08 -25.66
C ALA A 260 22.19 3.83 -26.40
N THR A 261 21.31 3.11 -27.09
CA THR A 261 21.63 1.87 -27.81
C THR A 261 21.71 2.08 -29.33
N ALA A 262 20.95 3.03 -29.89
CA ALA A 262 20.87 3.32 -31.33
C ALA A 262 21.85 4.43 -31.80
N LEU A 263 23.00 4.57 -31.14
CA LEU A 263 23.83 5.78 -31.16
C LEU A 263 24.15 6.31 -32.57
N PRO A 264 23.81 7.58 -32.87
CA PRO A 264 24.36 8.25 -34.04
C PRO A 264 25.87 8.45 -33.86
N SER A 265 26.63 8.24 -34.94
CA SER A 265 28.09 8.40 -35.00
C SER A 265 28.57 9.85 -34.81
N ASP A 266 27.66 10.83 -34.83
CA ASP A 266 27.94 12.25 -34.59
C ASP A 266 27.49 12.71 -33.19
N PRO A 267 28.43 13.14 -32.31
CA PRO A 267 28.15 13.67 -30.97
C PRO A 267 27.20 14.87 -30.95
N LYS A 268 27.22 15.74 -31.97
CA LYS A 268 26.32 16.90 -32.04
C LYS A 268 24.88 16.46 -32.29
N LYS A 269 24.69 15.43 -33.12
CA LYS A 269 23.39 14.83 -33.39
C LYS A 269 22.86 14.09 -32.15
N LEU A 270 23.71 13.31 -31.48
CA LEU A 270 23.37 12.64 -30.21
C LEU A 270 22.85 13.65 -29.17
N ARG A 271 23.58 14.75 -28.95
CA ARG A 271 23.17 15.80 -28.03
C ARG A 271 21.79 16.37 -28.35
N LYS A 272 21.52 16.69 -29.62
CA LYS A 272 20.21 17.23 -30.04
C LYS A 272 19.07 16.25 -29.77
N GLU A 273 19.26 14.97 -30.09
CA GLU A 273 18.24 13.94 -29.85
C GLU A 273 18.00 13.71 -28.36
N VAL A 274 19.06 13.66 -27.54
CA VAL A 274 18.97 13.52 -26.08
C VAL A 274 18.23 14.71 -25.46
N GLN A 275 18.59 15.94 -25.82
CA GLN A 275 17.91 17.14 -25.32
C GLN A 275 16.43 17.19 -25.74
N LYS A 276 16.12 16.78 -26.97
CA LYS A 276 14.75 16.70 -27.49
C LYS A 276 13.92 15.66 -26.73
N SER A 277 14.45 14.44 -26.58
CA SER A 277 13.77 13.35 -25.87
C SER A 277 13.55 13.70 -24.39
N LEU A 278 14.54 14.31 -23.73
CA LEU A 278 14.40 14.79 -22.35
C LEU A 278 13.31 15.85 -22.18
N ARG A 279 13.15 16.77 -23.14
CA ARG A 279 12.04 17.75 -23.11
C ARG A 279 10.68 17.05 -23.23
N GLU A 280 10.57 16.01 -24.06
CA GLU A 280 9.35 15.24 -24.19
C GLU A 280 9.04 14.45 -22.91
N VAL A 281 10.04 13.81 -22.29
CA VAL A 281 9.91 13.17 -20.96
C VAL A 281 9.36 14.16 -19.93
N ASN A 282 9.97 15.34 -19.81
CA ASN A 282 9.54 16.36 -18.86
C ASN A 282 8.10 16.85 -19.12
N LYS A 283 7.73 17.03 -20.40
CA LYS A 283 6.37 17.40 -20.80
C LYS A 283 5.35 16.31 -20.44
N GLN A 284 5.67 15.05 -20.67
CA GLN A 284 4.77 13.94 -20.32
C GLN A 284 4.68 13.72 -18.81
N LEU A 285 5.78 13.97 -18.08
CA LEU A 285 5.78 13.97 -16.61
C LEU A 285 4.87 15.05 -16.04
N ALA A 286 4.91 16.28 -16.58
CA ALA A 286 4.02 17.36 -16.17
C ALA A 286 2.55 17.02 -16.48
N ARG A 287 2.26 16.44 -17.64
CA ARG A 287 0.92 15.97 -18.00
C ARG A 287 0.42 14.86 -17.06
N TYR A 288 1.29 13.91 -16.71
CA TYR A 288 0.99 12.87 -15.74
C TYR A 288 0.59 13.47 -14.38
N GLN A 289 1.38 14.43 -13.86
CA GLN A 289 1.07 15.11 -12.60
C GLN A 289 -0.27 15.85 -12.64
N LEU A 290 -0.56 16.56 -13.74
CA LEU A 290 -1.84 17.26 -13.93
C LEU A 290 -3.03 16.28 -13.94
N ARG A 291 -2.91 15.16 -14.66
CA ARG A 291 -3.96 14.13 -14.71
C ARG A 291 -4.14 13.44 -13.37
N LEU A 292 -3.05 13.19 -12.65
CA LEU A 292 -3.08 12.60 -11.32
C LEU A 292 -3.78 13.53 -10.32
N ALA A 293 -3.50 14.84 -10.38
CA ALA A 293 -4.18 15.84 -9.58
C ALA A 293 -5.69 15.96 -9.91
N ALA A 294 -6.07 15.71 -11.17
CA ALA A 294 -7.46 15.64 -11.59
C ALA A 294 -8.12 14.28 -11.26
N ALA A 295 -7.33 13.26 -10.91
CA ALA A 295 -7.82 11.95 -10.51
C ALA A 295 -8.40 12.04 -9.10
N ASN A 296 -9.53 11.36 -8.88
CA ASN A 296 -10.34 11.52 -7.67
C ASN A 296 -10.63 10.20 -6.95
N GLN A 297 -10.03 9.08 -7.36
CA GLN A 297 -10.39 7.78 -6.76
C GLN A 297 -9.99 7.71 -5.28
N VAL A 298 -8.80 8.23 -4.91
CA VAL A 298 -8.38 8.28 -3.49
C VAL A 298 -9.37 9.08 -2.65
N TYR A 299 -9.80 10.25 -3.13
CA TYR A 299 -10.79 11.08 -2.45
C TYR A 299 -12.15 10.35 -2.31
N LEU A 300 -12.63 9.73 -3.39
CA LEU A 300 -13.90 8.99 -3.38
C LEU A 300 -13.86 7.79 -2.41
N ALA A 301 -12.74 7.06 -2.40
CA ALA A 301 -12.53 5.95 -1.47
C ALA A 301 -12.51 6.43 -0.02
N GLU A 302 -11.77 7.49 0.28
CA GLU A 302 -11.73 8.09 1.62
C GLU A 302 -13.12 8.54 2.09
N LYS A 303 -13.85 9.25 1.25
CA LYS A 303 -15.21 9.74 1.55
C LYS A 303 -16.15 8.57 1.86
N ALA A 304 -16.08 7.50 1.07
CA ALA A 304 -16.91 6.32 1.26
C ALA A 304 -16.52 5.52 2.51
N LEU A 305 -15.22 5.38 2.81
CA LEU A 305 -14.71 4.75 4.03
C LEU A 305 -15.16 5.53 5.27
N ARG A 306 -15.02 6.87 5.27
CA ARG A 306 -15.52 7.73 6.35
C ARG A 306 -17.02 7.60 6.54
N LYS A 307 -17.80 7.66 5.45
CA LYS A 307 -19.26 7.56 5.53
C LYS A 307 -19.69 6.21 6.12
N THR A 308 -19.10 5.13 5.62
CA THR A 308 -19.46 3.75 6.01
C THR A 308 -19.12 3.48 7.47
N THR A 309 -17.91 3.85 7.91
CA THR A 309 -17.48 3.71 9.31
C THR A 309 -18.29 4.61 10.26
N SER A 310 -18.54 5.87 9.89
CA SER A 310 -19.35 6.80 10.70
C SER A 310 -20.79 6.32 10.87
N THR A 311 -21.37 5.76 9.80
CA THR A 311 -22.74 5.19 9.86
C THR A 311 -22.81 4.02 10.84
N TYR A 312 -21.82 3.12 10.80
CA TYR A 312 -21.76 1.99 11.73
C TYR A 312 -21.59 2.44 13.18
N LEU A 313 -20.69 3.41 13.44
CA LEU A 313 -20.47 3.95 14.79
C LEU A 313 -21.76 4.59 15.32
N ALA A 314 -22.40 5.48 14.56
CA ALA A 314 -23.62 6.17 14.97
C ALA A 314 -24.79 5.21 15.27
N LYS A 315 -24.87 4.07 14.57
CA LYS A 315 -25.90 3.03 14.81
C LYS A 315 -25.67 2.27 16.12
N ASN A 316 -24.42 2.15 16.57
CA ASN A 316 -24.02 1.28 17.67
C ASN A 316 -23.52 2.02 18.92
N THR A 317 -23.46 3.35 18.90
CA THR A 317 -23.22 4.20 20.08
C THR A 317 -24.51 4.67 20.76
N LYS A 318 -25.68 4.21 20.30
CA LYS A 318 -26.97 4.38 20.97
C LYS A 318 -27.30 3.14 21.79
#